data_AF-A0A1S7PC30-F1
#
_entry.id   AF-A0A1S7PC30-F1
#
_cell.length_a   1.000
_cell.length_b   1.000
_cell.length_c   1.000
_cell.angle_alpha   90.00
_cell.angle_beta   90.00
_cell.angle_gamma   90.00
#
_symmetry.space_group_name_H-M   'P 1'
#
loop_
_entity.id
_entity.type
_entity.pdbx_description
1 polymer ?
#
loop_
_entity_poly.entity_id
_entity_poly.type
_entity_poly.pdbx_seq_one_letter_code
_entity_poly.pdbx_strand_id
1 'polypeptide(L)'
;MPCRKARPPKPYLERIESQYDRDHFLMSDRLHWVEAADILADPPEKAAGKRRKGHNFLMESLLPLMQAASDSLHITSPYFIPGKQGVGIFLQLAENGVSVAILTNSLAATDVAAVHAGYARYRKPLLSGGVRLHELRAQADQSNFTLRGSGQASLHTKAFTRDGRTGYIGSLNFDPRSASLNTEMGVVFNSAPLVACMDEIFAGEIRRSMSFELEIDKGRHIVWMTEEQGRTKTYRREPDAAISRRIVAGIMRFLPFESQL
;
A
#
# COMPACT_ATOMS: atom_id res chain seq x y z
N MET A 1 7.31 26.04 47.18
CA MET A 1 6.48 26.36 46.00
C MET A 1 5.58 25.17 45.70
N PRO A 2 4.24 25.30 45.74
CA PRO A 2 3.35 24.18 45.45
C PRO A 2 3.11 24.05 43.93
N CYS A 3 3.27 22.84 43.38
CA CYS A 3 2.89 22.51 42.00
C CYS A 3 1.39 22.74 41.78
N ARG A 4 1.04 23.68 40.89
CA ARG A 4 -0.33 23.79 40.36
C ARG A 4 -0.61 22.55 39.51
N LYS A 5 -1.55 21.69 39.95
CA LYS A 5 -2.16 20.69 39.08
C LYS A 5 -2.84 21.41 37.92
N ALA A 6 -2.34 21.22 36.70
CA ALA A 6 -3.00 21.74 35.51
C ALA A 6 -4.40 21.13 35.42
N ARG A 7 -5.45 21.96 35.34
CA ARG A 7 -6.80 21.48 35.02
C ARG A 7 -6.75 20.89 33.61
N PRO A 8 -7.37 19.72 33.37
CA PRO A 8 -7.49 19.22 32.00
C PRO A 8 -8.23 20.26 31.16
N PRO A 9 -7.87 20.45 29.88
CA PRO A 9 -8.49 21.45 29.03
C PRO A 9 -9.94 21.05 28.75
N LYS A 10 -10.86 21.50 29.62
CA LYS A 10 -12.31 21.29 29.51
C LYS A 10 -12.86 21.57 28.10
N PRO A 11 -12.46 22.64 27.39
CA PRO A 11 -12.97 22.90 26.04
C PRO A 11 -12.57 21.83 25.02
N TYR A 12 -11.42 21.16 25.22
CA TYR A 12 -10.97 20.08 24.34
C TYR A 12 -11.73 18.78 24.65
N LEU A 13 -11.94 18.48 25.94
CA LEU A 13 -12.72 17.31 26.36
C LEU A 13 -14.20 17.46 25.99
N GLU A 14 -14.80 18.64 26.16
CA GLU A 14 -16.18 18.93 25.73
C GLU A 14 -16.32 18.87 24.20
N ARG A 15 -15.27 19.23 23.44
CA ARG A 15 -15.26 19.10 21.97
C ARG A 15 -15.08 17.66 21.49
N ILE A 16 -14.33 16.86 22.24
CA ILE A 16 -14.26 15.40 22.04
C ILE A 16 -15.64 14.81 22.35
N GLU A 17 -16.18 15.04 23.55
CA GLU A 17 -17.47 14.47 23.97
C GLU A 17 -18.64 14.90 23.06
N SER A 18 -18.67 16.15 22.57
CA SER A 18 -19.70 16.60 21.61
C SER A 18 -19.50 16.09 20.17
N GLN A 19 -18.32 15.56 19.84
CA GLN A 19 -18.09 14.85 18.57
C GLN A 19 -18.31 13.33 18.71
N TYR A 20 -18.36 12.80 19.94
CA TYR A 20 -18.55 11.40 20.26
C TYR A 20 -20.03 11.11 20.53
N ASP A 21 -20.87 11.33 19.52
CA ASP A 21 -22.14 10.60 19.48
C ASP A 21 -21.80 9.13 19.22
N ARG A 22 -22.23 8.22 20.10
CA ARG A 22 -21.82 6.79 20.06
C ARG A 22 -22.18 6.12 18.73
N ASP A 23 -23.18 6.66 18.05
CA ASP A 23 -23.67 6.18 16.76
C ASP A 23 -22.82 6.70 15.57
N HIS A 24 -21.96 7.70 15.78
CA HIS A 24 -21.13 8.32 14.72
C HIS A 24 -19.63 8.01 14.83
N PHE A 25 -19.17 7.48 15.98
CA PHE A 25 -17.76 7.12 16.20
C PHE A 25 -17.33 5.94 15.32
N LEU A 26 -18.22 4.98 15.13
CA LEU A 26 -18.04 3.90 14.17
C LEU A 26 -18.53 4.44 12.83
N MET A 27 -17.61 4.84 11.96
CA MET A 27 -17.91 5.27 10.58
C MET A 27 -18.45 4.12 9.70
N SER A 28 -19.02 3.07 10.31
CA SER A 28 -19.55 1.87 9.68
C SER A 28 -20.61 1.22 10.55
N ASP A 29 -21.72 0.83 9.93
CA ASP A 29 -22.79 0.05 10.56
C ASP A 29 -22.40 -1.43 10.78
N ARG A 30 -21.19 -1.84 10.34
CA ARG A 30 -20.71 -3.23 10.41
C ARG A 30 -19.48 -3.34 11.30
N LEU A 31 -19.69 -3.93 12.48
CA LEU A 31 -18.62 -4.32 13.40
C LEU A 31 -18.20 -5.77 13.16
N HIS A 32 -16.90 -5.99 12.97
CA HIS A 32 -16.31 -7.32 12.91
C HIS A 32 -15.53 -7.59 14.19
N TRP A 33 -16.03 -8.52 15.00
CA TRP A 33 -15.26 -9.03 16.15
C TRP A 33 -14.21 -10.01 15.65
N VAL A 34 -13.00 -9.89 16.19
CA VAL A 34 -11.87 -10.76 15.85
C VAL A 34 -11.41 -11.49 17.12
N GLU A 35 -11.09 -12.77 17.00
CA GLU A 35 -10.67 -13.59 18.14
C GLU A 35 -9.28 -13.20 18.65
N ALA A 36 -8.40 -12.80 17.73
CA ALA A 36 -7.05 -12.36 18.02
C ALA A 36 -6.63 -11.24 17.06
N ALA A 37 -5.96 -10.24 17.62
CA ALA A 37 -5.31 -9.16 16.90
C ALA A 37 -3.98 -8.84 17.58
N ASP A 38 -2.90 -8.89 16.80
CA ASP A 38 -1.55 -8.58 17.25
C ASP A 38 -1.17 -7.19 16.78
N ILE A 39 -0.77 -6.33 17.72
CA ILE A 39 -0.23 -5.01 17.41
C ILE A 39 1.28 -5.17 17.19
N LEU A 40 1.72 -4.84 15.99
CA LEU A 40 3.13 -4.79 15.65
C LEU A 40 3.54 -3.33 15.54
N ALA A 41 4.66 -2.97 16.17
CA ALA A 41 5.19 -1.61 16.13
C ALA A 41 6.72 -1.64 16.12
N ASP A 42 7.32 -0.66 15.45
CA ASP A 42 8.75 -0.44 15.56
C ASP A 42 9.14 -0.05 17.00
N PRO A 43 10.33 -0.47 17.45
CA PRO A 43 10.81 -0.12 18.78
C PRO A 43 11.25 1.35 18.84
N PRO A 44 11.12 2.04 20.00
CA PRO A 44 11.44 3.46 20.14
C PRO A 44 12.90 3.80 19.81
N GLU A 45 13.81 2.82 19.88
CA GLU A 45 15.21 2.96 19.48
C GLU A 45 15.38 3.31 18.01
N LYS A 46 14.43 2.92 17.14
CA LYS A 46 14.39 3.31 15.74
C LYS A 46 14.20 4.82 15.61
N ALA A 47 13.26 5.39 16.37
CA ALA A 47 13.01 6.83 16.42
C ALA A 47 14.22 7.62 16.97
N ALA A 48 15.00 7.01 17.86
CA ALA A 48 16.20 7.62 18.44
C ALA A 48 17.44 7.59 17.52
N GLY A 49 17.33 7.07 16.29
CA GLY A 49 18.44 6.96 15.33
C GLY A 49 19.51 5.93 15.74
N LYS A 50 19.29 5.15 16.81
CA LYS A 50 20.23 4.17 17.37
C LYS A 50 20.08 2.81 16.68
N ARG A 51 20.06 2.82 15.35
CA ARG A 51 19.82 1.62 14.53
C ARG A 51 21.01 0.66 14.65
N ARG A 52 20.75 -0.64 14.89
CA ARG A 52 21.67 -1.70 14.45
C ARG A 52 21.58 -1.75 12.92
N LYS A 53 22.64 -1.33 12.22
CA LYS A 53 22.67 -1.28 10.75
C LYS A 53 22.10 -2.57 10.16
N GLY A 54 21.00 -2.47 9.40
CA GLY A 54 20.43 -3.58 8.64
C GLY A 54 19.05 -4.06 9.09
N HIS A 55 18.59 -3.71 10.29
CA HIS A 55 17.32 -4.25 10.82
C HIS A 55 16.10 -3.40 10.45
N ASN A 56 15.06 -4.07 9.95
CA ASN A 56 13.76 -3.50 9.61
C ASN A 56 12.67 -4.25 10.41
N PHE A 57 12.55 -3.96 11.71
CA PHE A 57 11.76 -4.74 12.68
C PHE A 57 10.36 -5.13 12.20
N LEU A 58 9.58 -4.15 11.73
CA LEU A 58 8.22 -4.42 11.28
C LEU A 58 8.20 -5.28 9.99
N MET A 59 9.05 -4.97 9.02
CA MET A 59 9.14 -5.76 7.78
C MET A 59 9.66 -7.18 8.03
N GLU A 60 10.60 -7.37 8.95
CA GLU A 60 11.10 -8.68 9.40
C GLU A 60 9.99 -9.53 10.04
N SER A 61 9.00 -8.88 10.67
CA SER A 61 7.83 -9.54 11.26
C SER A 61 6.75 -9.86 10.20
N LEU A 62 6.57 -8.98 9.22
CA LEU A 62 5.51 -9.13 8.21
C LEU A 62 5.89 -10.05 7.05
N LEU A 63 7.16 -10.07 6.61
CA LEU A 63 7.59 -10.91 5.49
C LEU A 63 7.34 -12.42 5.71
N PRO A 64 7.61 -13.00 6.90
CA PRO A 64 7.27 -14.40 7.18
C PRO A 64 5.76 -14.67 7.09
N LEU A 65 4.92 -13.71 7.50
CA LEU A 65 3.47 -13.86 7.40
C LEU A 65 3.03 -13.94 5.93
N MET A 66 3.59 -13.09 5.07
CA MET A 66 3.33 -13.12 3.62
C MET A 66 3.87 -14.39 2.96
N GLN A 67 5.08 -14.82 3.33
CA GLN A 67 5.73 -16.01 2.78
C GLN A 67 4.97 -17.30 3.11
N ALA A 68 4.17 -17.31 4.17
CA ALA A 68 3.31 -18.43 4.53
C ALA A 68 1.98 -18.48 3.76
N ALA A 69 1.79 -17.65 2.73
CA ALA A 69 0.61 -17.71 1.86
C ALA A 69 0.55 -19.04 1.09
N SER A 70 -0.65 -19.62 1.00
CA SER A 70 -0.88 -20.93 0.38
C SER A 70 -1.80 -20.86 -0.83
N ASP A 71 -2.74 -19.92 -0.85
CA ASP A 71 -3.75 -19.76 -1.89
C ASP A 71 -3.67 -18.37 -2.55
N SER A 72 -3.61 -17.31 -1.73
CA SER A 72 -3.62 -15.93 -2.23
C SER A 72 -2.89 -14.95 -1.33
N LEU A 73 -2.31 -13.93 -1.95
CA LEU A 73 -1.70 -12.79 -1.29
C LEU A 73 -2.06 -11.51 -2.05
N HIS A 74 -2.83 -10.62 -1.42
CA HIS A 74 -3.12 -9.30 -1.97
C HIS A 74 -2.39 -8.23 -1.16
N ILE A 75 -1.67 -7.34 -1.83
CA ILE A 75 -0.90 -6.28 -1.19
C ILE A 75 -1.34 -4.93 -1.73
N THR A 76 -1.66 -4.00 -0.83
CA THR A 76 -1.97 -2.61 -1.14
C THR A 76 -0.94 -1.72 -0.48
N SER A 77 -0.13 -1.00 -1.26
CA SER A 77 0.88 -0.08 -0.74
C SER A 77 1.10 1.09 -1.71
N PRO A 78 0.89 2.35 -1.28
CA PRO A 78 1.11 3.53 -2.12
C PRO A 78 2.52 3.62 -2.68
N TYR A 79 3.49 3.19 -1.88
CA TYR A 79 4.91 3.12 -2.22
C TYR A 79 5.38 1.68 -2.13
N PHE A 80 5.84 1.13 -3.26
CA PHE A 80 6.16 -0.30 -3.37
C PHE A 80 7.54 -0.53 -4.01
N ILE A 81 8.54 -0.67 -3.17
CA ILE A 81 9.95 -0.95 -3.44
C ILE A 81 10.33 -2.18 -2.58
N PRO A 82 9.96 -3.40 -3.02
CA PRO A 82 10.09 -4.62 -2.20
C PRO A 82 11.54 -5.08 -1.97
N GLY A 83 12.50 -4.50 -2.69
CA GLY A 83 13.89 -4.94 -2.67
C GLY A 83 14.07 -6.37 -3.19
N LYS A 84 15.31 -6.88 -3.15
CA LYS A 84 15.61 -8.23 -3.65
C LYS A 84 14.92 -9.33 -2.87
N GLN A 85 14.84 -9.19 -1.54
CA GLN A 85 14.22 -10.18 -0.67
C GLN A 85 12.72 -10.30 -0.92
N GLY A 86 11.99 -9.17 -0.98
CA GLY A 86 10.56 -9.18 -1.26
C GLY A 86 10.24 -9.74 -2.64
N VAL A 87 11.02 -9.37 -3.68
CA VAL A 87 10.88 -9.98 -5.01
C VAL A 87 11.05 -11.49 -4.94
N GLY A 88 12.11 -11.99 -4.30
CA GLY A 88 12.34 -13.43 -4.17
C GLY A 88 11.17 -14.18 -3.53
N ILE A 89 10.60 -13.61 -2.46
CA ILE A 89 9.41 -14.18 -1.78
C ILE A 89 8.21 -14.21 -2.73
N PHE A 90 7.89 -13.10 -3.40
CA PHE A 90 6.71 -13.05 -4.28
C PHE A 90 6.84 -13.97 -5.49
N LEU A 91 8.04 -14.09 -6.05
CA LEU A 91 8.30 -15.02 -7.16
C LEU A 91 8.15 -16.47 -6.71
N GLN A 92 8.68 -16.83 -5.53
CA GLN A 92 8.54 -18.18 -5.00
C GLN A 92 7.08 -18.55 -4.70
N LEU A 93 6.31 -17.61 -4.16
CA LEU A 93 4.88 -17.81 -3.94
C LEU A 93 4.14 -18.05 -5.25
N ALA A 94 4.38 -17.20 -6.25
CA ALA A 94 3.76 -17.34 -7.57
C ALA A 94 4.16 -18.65 -8.27
N GLU A 95 5.42 -19.07 -8.15
CA GLU A 95 5.93 -20.36 -8.66
C GLU A 95 5.23 -21.56 -7.99
N ASN A 96 4.93 -21.45 -6.69
CA ASN A 96 4.17 -22.45 -5.94
C ASN A 96 2.65 -22.43 -6.25
N GLY A 97 2.19 -21.61 -7.18
CA GLY A 97 0.78 -21.52 -7.58
C GLY A 97 -0.07 -20.57 -6.74
N VAL A 98 0.53 -19.82 -5.81
CA VAL A 98 -0.18 -18.82 -5.00
C VAL A 98 -0.55 -17.62 -5.88
N SER A 99 -1.80 -17.16 -5.82
CA SER A 99 -2.21 -15.95 -6.53
C SER A 99 -1.70 -14.70 -5.80
N VAL A 100 -0.58 -14.14 -6.27
CA VAL A 100 -0.02 -12.89 -5.75
C VAL A 100 -0.48 -11.69 -6.60
N ALA A 101 -1.16 -10.72 -5.98
CA ALA A 101 -1.56 -9.47 -6.62
C ALA A 101 -1.16 -8.25 -5.80
N ILE A 102 -0.65 -7.22 -6.48
CA ILE A 102 -0.12 -6.02 -5.83
C ILE A 102 -0.76 -4.79 -6.46
N LEU A 103 -1.30 -3.91 -5.62
CA LEU A 103 -1.84 -2.61 -5.98
C LEU A 103 -0.95 -1.50 -5.40
N THR A 104 -0.48 -0.61 -6.27
CA THR A 104 0.33 0.57 -5.92
C THR A 104 -0.15 1.80 -6.69
N ASN A 105 0.33 2.99 -6.36
CA ASN A 105 0.04 4.19 -7.14
C ASN A 105 0.74 4.16 -8.51
N SER A 106 0.05 4.64 -9.56
CA SER A 106 0.70 4.98 -10.84
C SER A 106 1.60 6.23 -10.71
N LEU A 107 2.43 6.50 -11.72
CA LEU A 107 3.25 7.73 -11.76
C LEU A 107 2.41 9.02 -11.72
N ALA A 108 1.19 8.95 -12.23
CA ALA A 108 0.27 10.08 -12.21
C ALA A 108 -0.38 10.26 -10.83
N ALA A 109 -0.64 9.16 -10.12
CA ALA A 109 -1.29 9.15 -8.80
C ALA A 109 -0.32 9.34 -7.63
N THR A 110 0.97 9.08 -7.83
CA THR A 110 1.99 9.32 -6.81
C THR A 110 2.35 10.80 -6.68
N ASP A 111 2.65 11.23 -5.46
CA ASP A 111 3.23 12.52 -5.12
C ASP A 111 4.76 12.50 -5.21
N VAL A 112 5.40 11.33 -5.05
CA VAL A 112 6.86 11.18 -5.05
C VAL A 112 7.36 10.38 -6.26
N ALA A 113 7.74 11.09 -7.33
CA ALA A 113 8.24 10.49 -8.57
C ALA A 113 9.49 9.60 -8.38
N ALA A 114 10.33 9.90 -7.39
CA ALA A 114 11.54 9.14 -7.09
C ALA A 114 11.24 7.73 -6.56
N VAL A 115 10.22 7.59 -5.70
CA VAL A 115 9.74 6.30 -5.21
C VAL A 115 9.21 5.47 -6.37
N HIS A 116 8.44 6.09 -7.26
CA HIS A 116 7.93 5.41 -8.45
C HIS A 116 9.04 4.95 -9.40
N ALA A 117 10.06 5.79 -9.63
CA ALA A 117 11.25 5.37 -10.38
C ALA A 117 11.94 4.17 -9.72
N GLY A 118 11.96 4.15 -8.39
CA GLY A 118 12.48 3.03 -7.62
C GLY A 118 11.64 1.76 -7.72
N TYR A 119 10.32 1.87 -7.78
CA TYR A 119 9.40 0.77 -8.03
C TYR A 119 9.51 0.24 -9.47
N ALA A 120 9.62 1.13 -10.47
CA ALA A 120 9.56 0.78 -11.89
C ALA A 120 10.58 -0.28 -12.33
N ARG A 121 11.71 -0.41 -11.63
CA ARG A 121 12.73 -1.45 -11.89
C ARG A 121 12.25 -2.87 -11.56
N TYR A 122 11.27 -3.01 -10.66
CA TYR A 122 10.77 -4.29 -10.16
C TYR A 122 9.59 -4.84 -10.97
N ARG A 123 8.92 -4.02 -11.79
CA ARG A 123 7.77 -4.43 -12.61
C ARG A 123 8.06 -5.65 -13.46
N LYS A 124 9.12 -5.59 -14.28
CA LYS A 124 9.43 -6.67 -15.23
C LYS A 124 9.77 -8.01 -14.55
N PRO A 125 10.65 -8.05 -13.53
CA PRO A 125 10.88 -9.28 -12.76
C PRO A 125 9.60 -9.86 -12.16
N LEU A 126 8.78 -9.04 -11.50
CA LEU A 126 7.54 -9.48 -10.85
C LEU A 126 6.53 -10.05 -11.86
N LEU A 127 6.24 -9.29 -12.93
CA LEU A 127 5.33 -9.73 -13.99
C LEU A 127 5.82 -11.01 -14.68
N SER A 128 7.12 -11.11 -14.95
CA SER A 128 7.69 -12.29 -15.63
C SER A 128 7.61 -13.55 -14.77
N GLY A 129 7.58 -13.40 -13.44
CA GLY A 129 7.47 -14.52 -12.52
C GLY A 129 6.06 -14.72 -11.96
N GLY A 130 5.02 -14.22 -12.66
CA GLY A 130 3.62 -14.56 -12.38
C GLY A 130 2.91 -13.67 -11.35
N VAL A 131 3.54 -12.62 -10.85
CA VAL A 131 2.90 -11.66 -9.94
C VAL A 131 2.01 -10.70 -10.75
N ARG A 132 0.75 -10.52 -10.33
CA ARG A 132 -0.18 -9.55 -10.92
C ARG A 132 0.08 -8.16 -10.36
N LEU A 133 0.30 -7.18 -11.23
CA LEU A 133 0.55 -5.79 -10.82
C LEU A 133 -0.57 -4.86 -11.31
N HIS A 134 -1.06 -4.04 -10.41
CA HIS A 134 -2.07 -3.02 -10.65
C HIS A 134 -1.56 -1.65 -10.17
N GLU A 135 -1.79 -0.62 -10.99
CA GLU A 135 -1.39 0.75 -10.71
C GLU A 135 -2.62 1.68 -10.67
N LEU A 136 -2.93 2.26 -9.51
CA LEU A 136 -4.11 3.11 -9.33
C LEU A 136 -4.04 4.36 -10.23
N ARG A 137 -5.15 4.69 -10.89
CA ARG A 137 -5.28 5.88 -11.77
C ARG A 137 -5.47 7.15 -10.94
N ALA A 138 -4.88 8.26 -11.39
CA ALA A 138 -5.07 9.56 -10.74
C ALA A 138 -6.49 10.13 -10.92
N GLN A 139 -7.09 9.87 -12.09
CA GLN A 139 -8.47 10.19 -12.43
C GLN A 139 -9.23 8.88 -12.57
N ALA A 140 -9.61 8.29 -11.45
CA ALA A 140 -10.66 7.29 -11.49
C ALA A 140 -11.96 8.01 -11.89
N ASP A 141 -12.63 7.50 -12.91
CA ASP A 141 -13.92 8.02 -13.40
C ASP A 141 -14.99 7.71 -12.34
N GLN A 142 -14.98 8.50 -11.26
CA GLN A 142 -15.81 8.31 -10.07
C GLN A 142 -16.68 9.54 -9.89
N SER A 143 -17.90 9.46 -10.42
CA SER A 143 -19.04 10.29 -10.04
C SER A 143 -19.55 10.01 -8.63
N ASN A 144 -18.97 9.06 -7.87
CA ASN A 144 -19.52 8.59 -6.59
C ASN A 144 -18.52 8.43 -5.42
N PHE A 145 -17.34 9.06 -5.45
CA PHE A 145 -16.45 9.09 -4.28
C PHE A 145 -16.44 10.47 -3.61
N THR A 146 -17.53 10.83 -2.93
CA THR A 146 -17.56 12.03 -2.09
C THR A 146 -17.41 11.67 -0.62
N LEU A 147 -16.21 11.88 -0.08
CA LEU A 147 -16.01 12.54 1.22
C LEU A 147 -14.52 12.89 1.37
N ARG A 148 -14.23 14.18 1.16
CA ARG A 148 -12.97 14.92 1.39
C ARG A 148 -11.99 15.06 0.20
N GLY A 149 -11.91 16.29 -0.30
CA GLY A 149 -10.71 16.85 -0.90
C GLY A 149 -10.62 16.74 -2.42
N SER A 150 -10.41 17.87 -3.06
CA SER A 150 -10.24 18.05 -4.51
C SER A 150 -9.23 17.09 -5.18
N GLY A 151 -9.69 16.36 -6.19
CA GLY A 151 -9.03 16.34 -7.52
C GLY A 151 -8.11 15.19 -7.92
N GLN A 152 -7.66 14.30 -7.03
CA GLN A 152 -6.84 13.14 -7.42
C GLN A 152 -7.13 11.94 -6.51
N ALA A 153 -7.41 10.77 -7.09
CA ALA A 153 -7.46 9.52 -6.35
C ALA A 153 -6.03 9.06 -6.05
N SER A 154 -5.68 8.97 -4.76
CA SER A 154 -4.40 8.46 -4.28
C SER A 154 -4.64 7.32 -3.31
N LEU A 155 -3.89 6.23 -3.49
CA LEU A 155 -3.89 5.14 -2.54
C LEU A 155 -3.25 5.63 -1.23
N HIS A 156 -3.92 5.38 -0.10
CA HIS A 156 -3.37 5.66 1.23
C HIS A 156 -3.40 4.42 2.14
N THR A 157 -4.17 3.40 1.77
CA THR A 157 -4.27 2.11 2.45
C THR A 157 -2.94 1.37 2.38
N LYS A 158 -2.48 0.87 3.52
CA LYS A 158 -1.30 0.02 3.62
C LYS A 158 -1.71 -1.25 4.31
N ALA A 159 -1.90 -2.28 3.51
CA ALA A 159 -2.56 -3.48 3.94
C ALA A 159 -2.08 -4.68 3.13
N PHE A 160 -2.25 -5.86 3.70
CA PHE A 160 -2.28 -7.08 2.92
C PHE A 160 -3.34 -8.02 3.46
N THR A 161 -3.82 -8.89 2.59
CA THR A 161 -4.65 -10.03 2.94
C THR A 161 -4.00 -11.30 2.42
N ARG A 162 -4.20 -12.39 3.16
CA ARG A 162 -3.61 -13.69 2.87
C ARG A 162 -4.64 -14.79 3.09
N ASP A 163 -4.79 -15.65 2.10
CA ASP A 163 -5.60 -16.88 2.13
C ASP A 163 -7.03 -16.66 2.63
N GLY A 164 -7.61 -15.49 2.38
CA GLY A 164 -8.97 -15.13 2.82
C GLY A 164 -9.19 -15.11 4.33
N ARG A 165 -8.12 -15.10 5.15
CA ARG A 165 -8.23 -15.27 6.62
C ARG A 165 -7.35 -14.33 7.42
N THR A 166 -6.10 -14.13 7.00
CA THR A 166 -5.16 -13.25 7.71
C THR A 166 -5.13 -11.89 7.04
N GLY A 167 -5.28 -10.83 7.83
CA GLY A 167 -5.21 -9.45 7.35
C GLY A 167 -4.20 -8.64 8.14
N TYR A 168 -3.68 -7.61 7.49
CA TYR A 168 -2.86 -6.57 8.12
C TYR A 168 -3.32 -5.20 7.64
N ILE A 169 -3.40 -4.25 8.56
CA ILE A 169 -3.61 -2.83 8.26
C ILE A 169 -2.64 -2.03 9.13
N GLY A 170 -1.91 -1.08 8.54
CA GLY A 170 -0.98 -0.27 9.31
C GLY A 170 -0.48 0.96 8.57
N SER A 171 0.64 1.50 9.05
CA SER A 171 1.29 2.69 8.51
C SER A 171 2.52 2.37 7.64
N LEU A 172 3.03 1.13 7.71
CA LEU A 172 4.20 0.68 6.94
C LEU A 172 3.90 0.60 5.43
N ASN A 173 4.60 1.40 4.64
CA ASN A 173 4.75 1.15 3.22
C ASN A 173 5.86 0.14 2.95
N PHE A 174 5.83 -0.48 1.77
CA PHE A 174 6.93 -1.27 1.25
C PHE A 174 8.02 -0.38 0.65
N ASP A 175 8.61 0.54 1.38
CA ASP A 175 9.74 1.35 0.90
C ASP A 175 10.91 1.40 1.90
N PRO A 176 12.15 1.66 1.43
CA PRO A 176 13.32 1.66 2.29
C PRO A 176 13.22 2.67 3.42
N ARG A 177 12.67 3.88 3.20
CA ARG A 177 12.48 4.89 4.24
C ARG A 177 11.53 4.44 5.34
N SER A 178 10.37 3.87 5.01
CA SER A 178 9.41 3.38 6.00
C SER A 178 10.04 2.25 6.82
N ALA A 179 10.76 1.36 6.14
CA ALA A 179 11.48 0.27 6.78
C ALA A 179 12.64 0.75 7.70
N SER A 180 13.31 1.87 7.37
CA SER A 180 14.57 2.26 8.02
C SER A 180 14.54 3.54 8.87
N LEU A 181 13.62 4.47 8.61
CA LEU A 181 13.61 5.82 9.18
C LEU A 181 12.31 6.14 9.94
N ASN A 182 11.15 5.79 9.41
CA ASN A 182 9.88 6.10 10.05
C ASN A 182 9.59 5.14 11.21
N THR A 183 8.84 5.57 12.22
CA THR A 183 8.29 4.66 13.23
C THR A 183 6.92 4.21 12.75
N GLU A 184 6.79 2.92 12.47
CA GLU A 184 5.59 2.35 11.88
C GLU A 184 4.89 1.43 12.87
N MET A 185 3.57 1.29 12.71
CA MET A 185 2.77 0.33 13.45
C MET A 185 1.67 -0.25 12.58
N GLY A 186 1.13 -1.39 12.99
CA GLY A 186 -0.04 -1.97 12.36
C GLY A 186 -0.63 -3.08 13.19
N VAL A 187 -1.78 -3.56 12.74
CA VAL A 187 -2.52 -4.64 13.38
C VAL A 187 -2.56 -5.81 12.41
N VAL A 188 -2.11 -6.97 12.87
CA VAL A 188 -2.33 -8.26 12.20
C VAL A 188 -3.51 -8.93 12.88
N PHE A 189 -4.42 -9.50 12.12
CA PHE A 189 -5.58 -10.19 12.66
C PHE A 189 -5.93 -11.43 11.84
N ASN A 190 -6.66 -12.35 12.47
CA ASN A 190 -7.22 -13.52 11.82
C ASN A 190 -8.75 -13.44 11.86
N SER A 191 -9.36 -13.14 10.72
CA SER A 191 -10.81 -12.99 10.60
C SER A 191 -11.22 -13.08 9.13
N ALA A 192 -11.78 -14.22 8.74
CA ALA A 192 -12.34 -14.42 7.41
C ALA A 192 -13.36 -13.34 6.99
N PRO A 193 -14.35 -12.94 7.82
CA PRO A 193 -15.32 -11.93 7.39
C PRO A 193 -14.68 -10.55 7.20
N LEU A 194 -13.70 -10.17 8.01
CA LEU A 194 -13.01 -8.89 7.85
C LEU A 194 -12.10 -8.90 6.61
N VAL A 195 -11.38 -10.01 6.38
CA VAL A 195 -10.55 -10.17 5.18
C VAL A 195 -11.40 -10.18 3.91
N ALA A 196 -12.58 -10.80 3.92
CA ALA A 196 -13.51 -10.74 2.79
C ALA A 196 -13.89 -9.29 2.44
N CYS A 197 -14.19 -8.44 3.43
CA CYS A 197 -14.46 -7.02 3.20
C CYS A 197 -13.25 -6.28 2.61
N MET A 198 -12.04 -6.59 3.07
CA MET A 198 -10.82 -6.01 2.49
C MET A 198 -10.58 -6.47 1.05
N ASP A 199 -10.80 -7.76 0.77
CA ASP A 199 -10.68 -8.34 -0.56
C ASP A 199 -11.73 -7.78 -1.53
N GLU A 200 -12.94 -7.47 -1.06
CA GLU A 200 -13.96 -6.76 -1.85
C GLU A 200 -13.50 -5.35 -2.25
N ILE A 201 -12.89 -4.61 -1.31
CA ILE A 201 -12.32 -3.29 -1.59
C ILE A 201 -11.18 -3.43 -2.61
N PHE A 202 -10.25 -4.36 -2.36
CA PHE A 202 -9.13 -4.63 -3.26
C PHE A 202 -9.61 -4.98 -4.67
N ALA A 203 -10.57 -5.90 -4.78
CA ALA A 203 -11.19 -6.30 -6.05
C ALA A 203 -11.84 -5.12 -6.78
N GLY A 204 -12.40 -4.15 -6.04
CA GLY A 204 -12.90 -2.89 -6.57
C GLY A 204 -11.80 -1.98 -7.13
N GLU A 205 -10.70 -1.84 -6.40
CA GLU A 205 -9.58 -0.97 -6.76
C GLU A 205 -8.75 -1.52 -7.94
N ILE A 206 -8.62 -2.83 -8.08
CA ILE A 206 -7.89 -3.46 -9.19
C ILE A 206 -8.68 -3.56 -10.50
N ARG A 207 -9.97 -3.17 -10.51
CA ARG A 207 -10.74 -3.14 -11.77
C ARG A 207 -10.07 -2.18 -12.74
N ARG A 208 -10.13 -2.51 -14.04
CA ARG A 208 -9.59 -1.68 -15.12
C ARG A 208 -10.23 -0.28 -15.21
N SER A 209 -11.41 -0.09 -14.63
CA SER A 209 -12.00 1.26 -14.50
C SER A 209 -11.25 2.14 -13.48
N MET A 210 -10.60 1.54 -12.48
CA MET A 210 -9.94 2.23 -11.36
C MET A 210 -8.42 2.20 -11.44
N SER A 211 -7.84 1.15 -12.02
CA SER A 211 -6.40 0.93 -12.10
C SER A 211 -5.97 0.52 -13.50
N PHE A 212 -4.66 0.64 -13.74
CA PHE A 212 -4.00 -0.01 -14.85
C PHE A 212 -3.57 -1.40 -14.44
N GLU A 213 -4.02 -2.42 -15.15
CA GLU A 213 -3.44 -3.76 -15.09
C GLU A 213 -2.19 -3.80 -15.97
N LEU A 214 -1.07 -4.29 -15.42
CA LEU A 214 0.19 -4.37 -16.15
C LEU A 214 0.41 -5.78 -16.69
N GLU A 215 0.87 -5.85 -17.93
CA GLU A 215 1.27 -7.12 -18.57
C GLU A 215 2.57 -6.96 -19.35
N ILE A 216 3.20 -8.09 -19.69
CA ILE A 216 4.32 -8.16 -20.63
C ILE A 216 3.79 -8.64 -21.98
N ASP A 217 3.92 -7.82 -23.01
CA ASP A 217 3.49 -8.16 -24.36
C ASP A 217 4.41 -9.21 -25.04
N LYS A 218 4.01 -9.69 -26.22
CA LYS A 218 4.80 -10.64 -27.04
C LYS A 218 6.22 -10.12 -27.36
N GLY A 219 6.43 -8.81 -27.38
CA GLY A 219 7.72 -8.16 -27.61
C GLY A 219 8.57 -8.01 -26.33
N ARG A 220 8.11 -8.52 -25.18
CA ARG A 220 8.72 -8.37 -23.86
C ARG A 220 8.74 -6.92 -23.33
N HIS A 221 7.78 -6.10 -23.77
CA HIS A 221 7.55 -4.74 -23.27
C HIS A 221 6.41 -4.73 -22.25
N ILE A 222 6.51 -3.85 -21.26
CA ILE A 222 5.41 -3.63 -20.32
C ILE A 222 4.32 -2.82 -21.02
N VAL A 223 3.08 -3.26 -20.88
CA VAL A 223 1.88 -2.54 -21.31
C VAL A 223 0.95 -2.32 -20.12
N TRP A 224 0.25 -1.18 -20.13
CA TRP A 224 -0.75 -0.82 -19.13
C TRP A 224 -2.12 -0.91 -19.79
N MET A 225 -3.02 -1.69 -19.21
CA MET A 225 -4.37 -1.88 -19.71
C MET A 225 -5.38 -1.29 -18.74
N THR A 226 -6.33 -0.54 -19.27
CA THR A 226 -7.40 0.12 -18.51
C THR A 226 -8.71 0.07 -19.29
N GLU A 227 -9.81 0.45 -18.66
CA GLU A 227 -11.08 0.67 -19.31
C GLU A 227 -11.40 2.18 -19.31
N GLU A 228 -11.65 2.71 -20.49
CA GLU A 228 -12.09 4.09 -20.71
C GLU A 228 -13.34 4.05 -21.59
N GLN A 229 -14.44 4.64 -21.11
CA GLN A 229 -15.72 4.68 -21.85
C GLN A 229 -16.20 3.29 -22.31
N GLY A 230 -16.05 2.26 -21.46
CA GLY A 230 -16.45 0.89 -21.75
C GLY A 230 -15.58 0.17 -22.79
N ARG A 231 -14.42 0.72 -23.15
CA ARG A 231 -13.46 0.09 -24.07
C ARG A 231 -12.12 -0.13 -23.39
N THR A 232 -11.55 -1.31 -23.61
CA THR A 232 -10.18 -1.58 -23.16
C THR A 232 -9.20 -0.73 -23.96
N LYS A 233 -8.35 0.01 -23.25
CA LYS A 233 -7.28 0.82 -23.82
C LYS A 233 -5.94 0.32 -23.31
N THR A 234 -4.99 0.21 -24.22
CA THR A 234 -3.63 -0.28 -23.92
C THR A 234 -2.61 0.82 -24.18
N TYR A 235 -1.78 1.09 -23.19
CA TYR A 235 -0.68 2.05 -23.26
C TYR A 235 0.67 1.32 -23.28
N ARG A 236 1.60 1.81 -24.10
CA ARG A 236 2.99 1.31 -24.17
C ARG A 236 4.00 2.21 -23.44
N ARG A 237 3.51 3.25 -22.80
CA ARG A 237 4.26 4.23 -22.01
C ARG A 237 3.45 4.56 -20.77
N GLU A 238 4.13 4.97 -19.70
CA GLU A 238 3.52 5.40 -18.43
C GLU A 238 2.31 6.30 -18.67
N PRO A 239 1.07 5.82 -18.46
CA PRO A 239 -0.15 6.58 -18.74
C PRO A 239 -0.31 7.75 -17.76
N ASP A 240 -1.08 8.77 -18.17
CA ASP A 240 -1.52 9.92 -17.37
C ASP A 240 -0.46 10.81 -16.69
N ALA A 241 0.84 10.47 -16.82
CA ALA A 241 1.93 11.31 -16.32
C ALA A 241 2.32 12.39 -17.33
N ALA A 242 2.43 13.64 -16.86
CA ALA A 242 3.01 14.74 -17.64
C ALA A 242 4.44 14.38 -18.09
N ILE A 243 4.84 14.85 -19.28
CA ILE A 243 6.15 14.55 -19.89
C ILE A 243 7.32 14.89 -18.94
N SER A 244 7.21 15.97 -18.17
CA SER A 244 8.21 16.39 -17.17
C SER A 244 8.39 15.37 -16.05
N ARG A 245 7.29 14.81 -15.51
CA ARG A 245 7.35 13.74 -14.49
C ARG A 245 8.00 12.47 -15.04
N ARG A 246 7.76 12.13 -16.32
CA ARG A 246 8.42 10.99 -16.98
C ARG A 246 9.93 11.20 -17.14
N ILE A 247 10.37 12.42 -17.46
CA ILE A 247 11.80 12.77 -17.58
C ILE A 247 12.49 12.68 -16.21
N VAL A 248 11.88 13.24 -15.16
CA VAL A 248 12.42 13.17 -13.80
C VAL A 248 12.51 11.73 -13.31
N ALA A 249 11.46 10.93 -13.50
CA ALA A 249 11.49 9.50 -13.15
C ALA A 249 12.55 8.73 -13.96
N GLY A 250 12.72 9.06 -15.25
CA GLY A 250 13.74 8.47 -16.11
C GLY A 250 15.17 8.78 -15.66
N ILE A 251 15.46 10.02 -15.26
CA ILE A 251 16.77 10.44 -14.72
C ILE A 251 17.03 9.77 -13.37
N MET A 252 16.02 9.75 -12.48
CA MET A 252 16.14 9.19 -11.13
C MET A 252 16.33 7.67 -11.13
N ARG A 253 15.87 6.95 -12.16
CA ARG A 253 16.09 5.50 -12.30
C ARG A 253 17.57 5.11 -12.31
N PHE A 254 18.46 5.99 -12.77
CA PHE A 254 19.89 5.72 -12.87
C PHE A 254 20.70 6.14 -11.64
N LEU A 255 20.08 6.82 -10.67
CA LEU A 255 20.75 7.31 -9.48
C LEU A 255 20.57 6.34 -8.30
N PRO A 256 21.65 5.95 -7.59
CA PRO A 256 21.60 4.98 -6.50
C PRO A 256 21.10 5.63 -5.19
N PHE A 257 19.80 5.99 -5.12
CA PHE A 257 19.19 6.61 -3.93
C PHE A 257 18.27 5.67 -3.13
N GLU A 258 18.33 4.35 -3.35
CA GLU A 258 17.47 3.38 -2.66
C GLU A 258 17.48 3.54 -1.13
N SER A 259 18.58 3.94 -0.51
CA SER A 259 18.64 4.05 0.95
C SER A 259 18.05 5.33 1.54
N GLN A 260 17.64 6.30 0.71
CA GLN A 260 17.17 7.63 1.16
C GLN A 260 15.71 7.95 0.76
N LEU A 261 15.10 7.09 -0.05
CA LEU A 261 13.72 7.23 -0.53
C LEU A 261 12.73 6.54 0.39
#